data_AF-A0A2N1V2T4-F1
#
_entry.id   AF-A0A2N1V2T4-F1
#
_cell.length_a   1.000
_cell.length_b   1.000
_cell.length_c   1.000
_cell.angle_alpha   90.00
_cell.angle_beta   90.00
_cell.angle_gamma   90.00
#
_symmetry.space_group_name_H-M   'P 1'
#
loop_
_entity.id
_entity.type
_entity.pdbx_description
1 polymer ?
#
loop_
_entity_poly.entity_id
_entity_poly.type
_entity_poly.pdbx_seq_one_letter_code
_entity_poly.pdbx_strand_id
1 'polypeptide(L)' 'MKTQDIFIAHPKTVEEENALKAFLQALKIKFEVSKIDSYNPEFVKKVLESRKQAKEGKVTRVEKENLKEFLGL' A
#
# COMPACT_ATOMS: atom_id res chain seq x y z
N MET A 1 -8.62 -25.59 22.16
CA MET A 1 -8.46 -24.13 22.02
C MET A 1 -9.51 -23.66 21.01
N LYS A 2 -10.32 -22.64 21.32
CA LYS A 2 -11.22 -22.05 20.32
C LYS A 2 -10.37 -21.26 19.34
N THR A 3 -10.36 -21.65 18.08
CA THR A 3 -9.72 -20.89 17.00
C THR A 3 -10.46 -19.57 16.87
N GLN A 4 -9.73 -18.45 16.92
CA GLN A 4 -10.29 -17.13 16.69
C GLN A 4 -10.12 -16.79 15.22
N ASP A 5 -11.20 -16.86 14.45
CA ASP A 5 -11.20 -16.49 13.04
C ASP A 5 -11.19 -14.95 12.91
N ILE A 6 -10.21 -14.42 12.18
CA ILE A 6 -10.05 -12.99 11.93
C ILE A 6 -10.65 -12.67 10.56
N PHE A 7 -11.61 -11.74 10.53
CA PHE A 7 -12.25 -11.26 9.31
C PHE A 7 -11.69 -9.89 8.93
N ILE A 8 -11.21 -9.74 7.69
CA ILE A 8 -10.73 -8.49 7.13
C ILE A 8 -11.69 -8.06 6.02
N ALA A 9 -12.27 -6.87 6.15
CA ALA A 9 -13.18 -6.29 5.17
C ALA A 9 -12.49 -5.14 4.41
N HIS A 10 -12.68 -5.08 3.10
CA HIS A 10 -12.12 -4.05 2.22
C HIS A 10 -13.25 -3.20 1.61
N PRO A 11 -13.86 -2.28 2.36
CA PRO A 11 -14.89 -1.39 1.84
C PRO A 11 -14.32 -0.50 0.72
N LYS A 12 -15.10 -0.26 -0.34
CA LYS A 12 -14.69 0.58 -1.49
C LYS A 12 -15.20 2.01 -1.38
N THR A 13 -16.31 2.20 -0.66
CA THR A 13 -16.98 3.49 -0.49
C THR A 13 -17.08 3.89 0.97
N VAL A 14 -17.25 5.19 1.21
CA VAL A 14 -17.41 5.76 2.56
C VAL A 14 -18.68 5.24 3.23
N GLU A 15 -19.75 5.01 2.46
CA GLU A 15 -21.00 4.41 2.96
C GLU A 15 -20.82 2.97 3.44
N GLU A 16 -20.08 2.14 2.70
CA GLU A 16 -19.77 0.76 3.13
C GLU A 16 -18.94 0.73 4.41
N GLU A 17 -17.95 1.62 4.55
CA GLU A 17 -17.14 1.74 5.78
C GLU A 17 -18.02 2.12 6.99
N ASN A 18 -18.90 3.10 6.81
CA ASN A 18 -19.80 3.57 7.87
C ASN A 18 -20.82 2.51 8.28
N ALA A 19 -21.39 1.79 7.31
CA ALA A 19 -22.28 0.67 7.58
C ALA A 19 -21.57 -0.42 8.39
N LEU A 20 -20.38 -0.86 7.96
CA LEU A 20 -19.57 -1.87 8.68
C LEU A 20 -19.25 -1.44 10.11
N LYS A 21 -18.83 -0.18 10.32
CA LYS A 21 -18.59 0.35 11.68
C LYS A 21 -19.84 0.29 12.55
N ALA A 22 -20.98 0.73 12.03
CA ALA A 22 -22.24 0.71 12.77
C ALA A 22 -22.67 -0.72 13.16
N PHE A 23 -22.54 -1.68 12.23
CA PHE A 23 -22.83 -3.09 12.51
C PHE A 23 -21.90 -3.68 13.58
N LEU A 24 -20.59 -3.44 13.47
CA LEU A 24 -19.61 -3.95 14.44
C LEU A 24 -19.81 -3.34 15.83
N GLN A 25 -20.14 -2.04 15.90
CA GLN A 25 -20.48 -1.36 17.16
C GLN A 25 -21.76 -1.90 17.79
N ALA A 26 -22.81 -2.12 16.99
CA ALA A 26 -24.09 -2.67 17.46
C ALA A 26 -23.90 -4.08 18.07
N LEU A 27 -22.99 -4.88 17.49
CA LEU A 27 -22.64 -6.21 17.99
C LEU A 27 -21.61 -6.19 19.12
N LYS A 28 -21.14 -5.01 19.55
CA LYS A 28 -20.09 -4.82 20.57
C LYS A 28 -18.80 -5.59 20.25
N ILE A 29 -18.49 -5.76 18.96
CA ILE A 29 -17.27 -6.42 18.49
C ILE A 29 -16.13 -5.40 18.53
N LYS A 30 -14.98 -5.80 19.07
CA LYS A 30 -13.76 -4.99 18.97
C LYS A 30 -13.23 -5.08 17.54
N PHE A 31 -13.02 -3.93 16.91
CA PHE A 31 -12.45 -3.85 15.57
C PHE A 31 -11.34 -2.80 15.53
N GLU A 32 -10.43 -2.96 14.58
CA GLU A 32 -9.38 -2.00 14.29
C GLU A 32 -9.55 -1.54 12.85
N VAL A 33 -9.43 -0.23 12.62
CA VAL A 33 -9.41 0.32 11.26
C VAL A 33 -7.96 0.46 10.87
N SER A 34 -7.41 -0.58 10.24
CA SER A 34 -6.13 -0.46 9.57
C SER A 34 -6.34 0.42 8.34
N LYS A 35 -6.01 1.71 8.49
CA LYS A 35 -5.73 2.55 7.33
C LYS A 35 -4.49 1.94 6.71
N ILE A 36 -4.68 1.11 5.68
CA ILE A 36 -3.58 0.75 4.80
C ILE A 36 -3.18 2.09 4.20
N ASP A 37 -2.13 2.69 4.75
CA ASP A 37 -1.60 3.98 4.34
C ASP A 37 -1.53 3.96 2.82
N SER A 38 -2.36 4.80 2.19
CA SER A 38 -2.21 5.13 0.79
C SER A 38 -0.74 5.43 0.59
N TYR A 39 -0.07 4.67 -0.29
CA TYR A 39 1.36 4.82 -0.55
C TYR A 39 1.70 6.32 -0.62
N ASN A 40 2.79 6.71 0.05
CA ASN A 40 3.18 8.12 0.13
C ASN A 40 3.04 8.76 -1.28
N PRO A 41 2.25 9.83 -1.44
CA PRO A 41 1.94 10.36 -2.76
C PRO A 41 3.20 10.78 -3.54
N GLU A 42 4.26 11.21 -2.85
CA GLU A 42 5.55 11.49 -3.49
C GLU A 42 6.25 10.22 -4.00
N PHE A 43 6.14 9.12 -3.25
CA PHE A 43 6.64 7.82 -3.68
C PHE A 43 5.90 7.36 -4.94
N VAL A 44 4.56 7.43 -4.95
CA VAL A 44 3.75 7.08 -6.13
C VAL A 44 4.13 7.96 -7.33
N LYS A 45 4.29 9.26 -7.11
CA LYS A 45 4.70 10.21 -8.17
C LYS A 45 6.06 9.85 -8.76
N LYS A 46 7.08 9.57 -7.93
CA LYS A 46 8.41 9.13 -8.38
C LYS A 46 8.36 7.84 -9.19
N VAL A 47 7.57 6.86 -8.75
CA VAL A 47 7.42 5.58 -9.48
C VAL A 47 6.75 5.80 -10.84
N LEU A 48 5.69 6.61 -10.90
CA LEU A 48 5.02 6.94 -12.16
C LEU A 48 5.95 7.69 -13.13
N GLU A 49 6.74 8.63 -12.63
CA GLU A 49 7.75 9.34 -13.42
C GLU A 49 8.84 8.40 -13.94
N SER A 50 9.37 7.52 -13.08
CA SER A 50 10.34 6.50 -13.48
C SER A 50 9.80 5.58 -14.57
N ARG A 51 8.54 5.13 -14.46
CA ARG A 51 7.88 4.33 -15.52
C ARG A 51 7.77 5.09 -16.84
N LYS A 52 7.52 6.39 -16.80
CA LYS A 52 7.48 7.24 -18.00
C LYS A 52 8.87 7.35 -18.63
N GLN A 53 9.89 7.68 -17.83
CA GLN A 53 11.29 7.75 -18.28
C GLN A 53 11.74 6.43 -18.90
N ALA A 54 11.37 5.29 -18.31
CA ALA A 54 11.68 3.98 -18.85
C ALA A 54 11.07 3.73 -20.24
N LYS A 55 9.80 4.11 -20.44
CA LYS A 55 9.14 4.04 -21.76
C LYS A 55 9.80 4.97 -22.79
N GLU A 56 10.28 6.13 -22.34
CA GLU A 56 11.02 7.09 -23.18
C GLU A 56 12.49 6.68 -23.41
N GLY A 57 12.95 5.54 -22.88
CA GLY A 57 14.33 5.07 -23.02
C GLY A 57 15.35 5.80 -22.13
N LYS A 58 14.90 6.69 -21.24
CA LYS A 58 15.73 7.41 -20.26
C LYS A 58 16.04 6.53 -19.06
N VAL A 59 16.78 5.45 -19.28
CA VAL A 59 17.18 4.50 -18.24
C VAL A 59 18.69 4.46 -18.11
N THR A 60 19.17 4.38 -16.86
CA THR A 60 20.56 4.05 -16.58
C THR A 60 20.63 2.55 -16.31
N ARG A 61 21.33 1.82 -17.19
CA ARG A 61 21.65 0.41 -16.94
C ARG A 61 22.98 0.35 -16.20
N VAL A 62 23.00 -0.39 -15.11
CA VAL A 62 24.18 -0.58 -14.27
C VAL A 62 24.45 -2.08 -14.20
N GLU A 63 25.67 -2.48 -14.52
CA GLU A 63 26.13 -3.86 -14.38
C GLU A 63 26.36 -4.21 -12.90
N LYS A 64 26.29 -5.50 -12.56
CA LYS A 64 26.39 -5.93 -11.15
C LYS A 64 27.72 -5.54 -10.53
N GLU A 65 28.80 -5.59 -11.30
CA GLU A 65 30.15 -5.20 -10.88
C GLU A 65 30.22 -3.72 -10.48
N ASN A 66 29.44 -2.86 -11.15
CA ASN A 66 29.46 -1.40 -10.99
C ASN A 66 28.42 -0.88 -9.98
N LEU A 67 27.61 -1.78 -9.40
CA LEU A 67 26.49 -1.39 -8.53
C LEU A 67 26.95 -0.65 -7.27
N LYS A 68 28.06 -1.08 -6.65
CA LYS A 68 28.56 -0.45 -5.41
C LYS A 68 29.01 0.98 -5.64
N GLU A 69 29.80 1.20 -6.69
CA GLU A 69 30.27 2.52 -7.10
C GLU A 69 29.11 3.44 -7.48
N PHE A 70 28.13 2.90 -8.23
CA PHE A 70 26.93 3.65 -8.62
C PHE A 70 26.08 4.10 -7.40
N LEU A 71 26.01 3.28 -6.35
CA LEU A 71 25.28 3.60 -5.12
C LEU A 71 26.10 4.44 -4.13
N GLY A 72 27.39 4.69 -4.40
CA GLY A 72 28.29 5.41 -3.50
C GLY A 72 28.56 4.67 -2.18
N LEU A 73 28.57 3.33 -2.23
CA LEU A 73 28.74 2.43 -1.08
C LEU A 73 30.15 1.84 -0.98
#